data_AF-A0A068NR55-F1
#
_entry.id   AF-A0A068NR55-F1
#
_cell.length_a   1.000
_cell.length_b   1.000
_cell.length_c   1.000
_cell.angle_alpha   90.00
_cell.angle_beta   90.00
_cell.angle_gamma   90.00
#
_symmetry.space_group_name_H-M   'P 1'
#
loop_
_entity.id
_entity.type
_entity.pdbx_description
1 polymer ?
#
loop_
_entity_poly.entity_id
_entity_poly.type
_entity_poly.pdbx_seq_one_letter_code
_entity_poly.pdbx_strand_id
1 'polypeptide(L)'
;MSLNQYAAERRLRIFDELRAGRSPSEGSFDEAVLREARAKGQPQMGSTTYAPDAILFEFIYPNPTGAPILLEVRLDPPERIVFMPVPSWVVESIWQGEISGSAHFESDAYAMLETFRQSLEPDRNSEQFEARPAIGRG
;
A
#
# COMPACT_ATOMS: atom_id res chain seq x y z
N MET A 1 -0.93 -12.90 -3.92
CA MET A 1 -1.22 -11.52 -4.38
C MET A 1 -0.66 -10.59 -3.33
N SER A 2 0.05 -9.53 -3.71
CA SER A 2 0.63 -8.60 -2.72
C SER A 2 -0.43 -7.68 -2.11
N LEU A 3 -0.13 -7.09 -0.95
CA LEU A 3 -1.02 -6.11 -0.30
C LEU A 3 -1.39 -4.96 -1.24
N ASN A 4 -0.41 -4.43 -1.99
CA ASN A 4 -0.64 -3.30 -2.90
C ASN A 4 -1.58 -3.67 -4.05
N GLN A 5 -1.46 -4.88 -4.60
CA GLN A 5 -2.35 -5.37 -5.65
C GLN A 5 -3.78 -5.53 -5.10
N TYR A 6 -3.91 -6.18 -3.94
CA TYR A 6 -5.19 -6.33 -3.26
C TYR A 6 -5.86 -4.98 -3.01
N ALA A 7 -5.12 -4.05 -2.42
CA ALA A 7 -5.62 -2.73 -2.06
C ALA A 7 -6.03 -1.91 -3.30
N ALA A 8 -5.22 -1.93 -4.36
CA ALA A 8 -5.51 -1.21 -5.60
C ALA A 8 -6.79 -1.73 -6.28
N GLU A 9 -6.96 -3.05 -6.38
CA GLU A 9 -8.15 -3.66 -6.97
C GLU A 9 -9.43 -3.28 -6.21
N ARG A 10 -9.40 -3.40 -4.87
CA ARG A 10 -10.58 -3.07 -4.04
C ARG A 10 -10.89 -1.59 -4.06
N ARG A 11 -9.87 -0.74 -3.96
CA ARG A 11 -10.02 0.71 -4.03
C ARG A 11 -10.63 1.15 -5.36
N LEU A 12 -10.18 0.59 -6.47
CA LEU A 12 -10.73 0.90 -7.80
C LEU A 12 -12.20 0.48 -7.90
N ARG A 13 -12.53 -0.73 -7.42
CA ARG A 13 -13.91 -1.21 -7.40
C ARG A 13 -14.84 -0.30 -6.61
N ILE A 14 -14.45 0.06 -5.38
CA ILE A 14 -15.23 0.95 -4.52
C ILE A 14 -15.35 2.34 -5.17
N PHE A 15 -14.28 2.84 -5.77
CA PHE A 15 -14.31 4.11 -6.51
C PHE A 15 -15.36 4.10 -7.64
N ASP A 16 -15.39 3.02 -8.43
CA ASP A 16 -16.34 2.88 -9.54
C ASP A 16 -17.79 2.79 -9.06
N GLU A 17 -18.03 2.13 -7.92
CA GLU A 17 -19.34 2.10 -7.27
C GLU A 17 -19.77 3.49 -6.81
N LEU A 18 -18.89 4.20 -6.11
CA LEU A 18 -19.14 5.56 -5.64
C LEU A 18 -19.41 6.55 -6.79
N ARG A 19 -18.61 6.46 -7.86
CA ARG A 19 -18.77 7.28 -9.07
C ARG A 19 -20.10 6.98 -9.79
N ALA A 20 -20.55 5.73 -9.75
CA ALA A 20 -21.87 5.33 -10.25
C ALA A 20 -23.03 5.69 -9.30
N GLY A 21 -22.76 6.38 -8.19
CA GLY A 21 -23.77 6.75 -7.18
C GLY A 21 -24.23 5.58 -6.30
N ARG A 22 -23.58 4.41 -6.38
CA ARG A 22 -23.84 3.25 -5.52
C ARG A 22 -23.04 3.35 -4.23
N SER A 23 -23.49 2.64 -3.21
CA SER A 23 -22.74 2.52 -1.96
C SER A 23 -21.64 1.46 -2.11
N PRO A 24 -20.52 1.57 -1.38
CA PRO A 24 -19.51 0.52 -1.37
C PRO A 24 -20.14 -0.84 -1.06
N SER A 25 -19.85 -1.85 -1.88
CA SER A 25 -20.36 -3.22 -1.71
C SER A 25 -19.59 -3.99 -0.64
N GLU A 26 -18.45 -3.48 -0.22
CA GLU A 26 -17.60 -4.04 0.83
C GLU A 26 -17.04 -2.94 1.73
N GLY A 27 -16.75 -3.34 2.97
CA GLY A 27 -16.23 -2.45 3.99
C GLY A 27 -17.28 -1.76 4.84
N SER A 28 -16.81 -1.14 5.92
CA SER A 28 -17.60 -0.26 6.78
C SER A 28 -17.30 1.20 6.45
N PHE A 29 -18.34 2.03 6.43
CA PHE A 29 -18.26 3.46 6.19
C PHE A 29 -19.43 4.16 6.89
N ASP A 30 -19.34 5.48 7.06
CA ASP A 30 -20.43 6.28 7.61
C ASP A 30 -21.45 6.65 6.51
N GLU A 31 -22.68 6.13 6.62
CA GLU A 31 -23.75 6.42 5.67
C GLU A 31 -24.19 7.88 5.65
N ALA A 32 -24.11 8.58 6.78
CA ALA A 32 -24.44 10.00 6.85
C ALA A 32 -23.40 10.82 6.05
N VAL A 33 -22.12 10.49 6.21
CA VAL A 33 -21.03 11.10 5.44
C VAL A 33 -21.19 10.82 3.95
N LEU A 34 -21.49 9.57 3.56
CA LEU A 34 -21.69 9.22 2.15
C LEU A 34 -22.86 10.01 1.52
N ARG A 35 -23.97 10.16 2.26
CA ARG A 35 -25.13 10.92 1.81
C ARG A 35 -24.80 12.39 1.59
N GLU A 36 -24.06 12.99 2.53
CA GLU A 36 -23.62 14.38 2.42
C GLU A 36 -22.63 14.56 1.27
N ALA A 37 -21.65 13.66 1.16
CA ALA A 37 -20.63 13.64 0.12
C ALA A 37 -21.23 13.60 -1.29
N ARG A 38 -22.22 12.73 -1.53
CA ARG A 38 -22.91 12.63 -2.83
C ARG A 38 -23.60 13.92 -3.26
N ALA A 39 -24.02 14.76 -2.31
CA ALA A 39 -24.62 16.06 -2.63
C ALA A 39 -23.59 17.09 -3.13
N LYS A 40 -22.29 16.85 -2.92
CA LYS A 40 -21.21 17.79 -3.28
C LYS A 40 -20.62 17.55 -4.67
N GLY A 41 -20.70 16.33 -5.21
CA GLY A 41 -20.22 16.03 -6.55
C GLY A 41 -19.72 14.59 -6.71
N GLN A 42 -18.78 14.42 -7.64
CA GLN A 42 -18.15 13.14 -7.93
C GLN A 42 -16.94 12.90 -7.01
N PRO A 43 -16.73 11.66 -6.55
CA PRO A 43 -15.57 11.32 -5.73
C PRO A 43 -14.26 11.48 -6.52
N GLN A 44 -13.20 11.75 -5.78
CA GLN A 44 -11.81 11.63 -6.20
C GLN A 44 -11.11 10.62 -5.31
N MET A 45 -10.06 10.01 -5.86
CA MET A 45 -9.22 9.05 -5.15
C MET A 45 -8.34 9.79 -4.11
N GLY A 46 -8.45 9.41 -2.83
CA GLY A 46 -7.67 9.98 -1.71
C GLY A 46 -6.42 9.17 -1.35
N SER A 47 -6.10 9.04 -0.06
CA SER A 47 -5.00 8.18 0.39
C SER A 47 -5.45 6.72 0.60
N THR A 48 -4.46 5.83 0.74
CA THR A 48 -4.64 4.48 1.28
C THR A 48 -3.76 4.36 2.51
N THR A 49 -4.36 4.02 3.64
CA THR A 49 -3.64 3.81 4.91
C THR A 49 -3.77 2.37 5.34
N TYR A 50 -2.67 1.79 5.82
CA TYR A 50 -2.61 0.42 6.29
C TYR A 50 -2.47 0.38 7.81
N ALA A 51 -3.31 -0.43 8.45
CA ALA A 51 -3.19 -0.83 9.84
C ALA A 51 -3.05 -2.35 9.93
N PRO A 52 -2.59 -2.92 11.05
CA PRO A 52 -2.38 -4.37 11.16
C PRO A 52 -3.60 -5.22 10.82
N ASP A 53 -4.79 -4.69 11.06
CA ASP A 53 -6.09 -5.33 10.91
C ASP A 53 -7.02 -4.58 9.93
N ALA A 54 -6.50 -3.61 9.17
CA ALA A 54 -7.36 -2.76 8.34
C ALA A 54 -6.66 -2.18 7.11
N ILE A 55 -7.45 -1.98 6.05
CA ILE A 55 -7.09 -1.12 4.94
C ILE A 55 -8.11 0.02 4.90
N LEU A 56 -7.62 1.26 5.02
CA LEU A 56 -8.45 2.45 4.98
C LEU A 56 -8.30 3.11 3.60
N PHE A 57 -9.42 3.29 2.91
CA PHE A 57 -9.48 4.02 1.65
C PHE A 57 -10.19 5.34 1.85
N GLU A 58 -9.53 6.41 1.45
CA GLU A 58 -10.13 7.73 1.43
C GLU A 58 -10.66 8.07 0.04
N PHE A 59 -11.87 8.62 0.02
CA PHE A 59 -12.50 9.20 -1.16
C PHE A 59 -12.87 10.65 -0.88
N ILE A 60 -12.35 11.56 -1.71
CA ILE A 60 -12.46 12.99 -1.51
C ILE A 60 -13.60 13.51 -2.39
N TYR A 61 -14.59 14.14 -1.78
CA TYR A 61 -15.65 14.84 -2.50
C TYR A 61 -15.38 16.33 -2.46
N PRO A 62 -14.94 16.93 -3.58
CA PRO A 62 -14.64 18.36 -3.62
C PRO A 62 -15.91 19.18 -3.41
N ASN A 63 -15.79 20.24 -2.63
CA ASN A 63 -16.86 21.20 -2.40
C ASN A 63 -16.38 22.58 -2.85
N PRO A 64 -16.86 23.12 -3.98
CA PRO A 64 -16.38 24.42 -4.49
C PRO A 64 -16.74 25.61 -3.57
N THR A 65 -17.65 25.41 -2.62
CA THR A 65 -18.16 26.46 -1.72
C THR A 65 -17.77 26.23 -0.25
N GLY A 66 -16.97 25.22 0.07
CA GLY A 66 -16.63 24.89 1.45
C GLY A 66 -15.54 23.83 1.57
N ALA A 67 -15.41 23.22 2.76
CA ALA A 67 -14.45 22.15 2.98
C ALA A 67 -14.83 20.89 2.16
N PRO A 68 -13.84 20.16 1.61
CA PRO A 68 -14.09 18.87 0.99
C PRO A 68 -14.59 17.87 2.03
N ILE A 69 -15.41 16.92 1.60
CA ILE A 69 -15.88 15.83 2.45
C ILE A 69 -14.99 14.62 2.18
N LEU A 70 -14.47 14.04 3.25
CA LEU A 70 -13.69 12.81 3.20
C LEU A 70 -14.60 11.65 3.59
N LEU A 71 -14.83 10.74 2.66
CA LEU A 71 -15.44 9.45 2.96
C LEU A 71 -14.33 8.43 3.16
N GLU A 72 -14.24 7.87 4.37
CA GLU A 72 -13.37 6.74 4.65
C GLU A 72 -14.15 5.43 4.51
N VAL A 73 -13.57 4.46 3.81
CA VAL A 73 -14.05 3.09 3.74
C VAL A 73 -12.99 2.18 4.35
N ARG A 74 -13.35 1.50 5.44
CA ARG A 74 -12.51 0.53 6.12
C ARG A 74 -12.80 -0.88 5.61
N LEU A 75 -11.77 -1.57 5.14
CA LEU A 75 -11.80 -2.99 4.81
C LEU A 75 -11.05 -3.82 5.84
N ASP A 76 -11.60 -4.99 6.13
CA ASP A 76 -10.87 -6.05 6.82
C ASP A 76 -9.99 -6.80 5.81
N PRO A 77 -8.68 -6.91 6.05
CA PRO A 77 -7.80 -7.63 5.15
C PRO A 77 -8.00 -9.16 5.31
N PRO A 78 -7.68 -9.96 4.28
CA PRO A 78 -7.82 -11.42 4.33
C PRO A 78 -6.83 -12.08 5.30
N GLU A 79 -5.77 -11.37 5.67
CA GLU A 79 -4.79 -11.75 6.66
C GLU A 79 -4.17 -10.49 7.27
N ARG A 80 -3.39 -10.66 8.34
CA ARG A 80 -2.74 -9.55 9.03
C ARG A 80 -1.79 -8.79 8.10
N ILE A 81 -1.76 -7.47 8.27
CA ILE A 81 -0.77 -6.59 7.63
C ILE A 81 0.39 -6.37 8.58
N VAL A 82 1.61 -6.45 8.06
CA VAL A 82 2.85 -6.17 8.79
C VAL A 82 3.64 -5.08 8.10
N PHE A 83 4.33 -4.27 8.89
CA PHE A 83 5.26 -3.27 8.36
C PHE A 83 6.68 -3.83 8.42
N MET A 84 7.31 -3.97 7.26
CA MET A 84 8.71 -4.35 7.12
C MET A 84 9.58 -3.09 7.12
N PRO A 85 10.27 -2.76 8.24
CA PRO A 85 11.19 -1.64 8.27
C PRO A 85 12.39 -1.92 7.35
N VAL A 86 13.04 -0.86 6.89
CA VAL A 86 14.29 -1.03 6.16
C VAL A 86 15.37 -1.54 7.13
N PRO A 87 16.06 -2.65 6.80
CA PRO A 87 17.10 -3.19 7.68
C PRO A 87 18.22 -2.18 7.94
N SER A 88 18.76 -2.19 9.16
CA SER A 88 19.77 -1.21 9.59
C SER A 88 21.02 -1.18 8.69
N TRP A 89 21.43 -2.32 8.13
CA TRP A 89 22.58 -2.41 7.22
C TRP A 89 22.36 -1.77 5.84
N VAL A 90 21.11 -1.50 5.45
CA VAL A 90 20.77 -0.75 4.22
C VAL A 90 20.83 0.76 4.49
N VAL A 91 20.43 1.18 5.71
CA VAL A 91 20.34 2.60 6.11
C VAL A 91 21.70 3.31 6.02
N GLU A 92 22.81 2.61 6.30
CA GLU A 92 24.16 3.20 6.22
C GLU A 92 24.62 3.53 4.79
N SER A 93 24.02 2.92 3.77
CA SER A 93 24.45 3.03 2.37
C SER A 93 23.71 4.09 1.54
N ILE A 94 22.65 4.69 2.07
CA ILE A 94 21.79 5.63 1.34
C ILE A 94 21.79 6.98 2.07
N TRP A 95 22.73 7.84 1.69
CA TRP A 95 22.70 9.26 2.04
C TRP A 95 21.83 9.96 1.00
N GLN A 96 20.76 10.63 1.44
CA GLN A 96 19.76 11.40 0.67
C GLN A 96 18.48 10.64 0.28
N GLY A 97 17.56 10.50 1.24
CA GLY A 97 16.16 10.17 0.99
C GLY A 97 15.38 9.84 2.28
N GLU A 98 14.07 10.06 2.27
CA GLU A 98 13.17 9.54 3.30
C GLU A 98 12.95 8.05 3.03
N ILE A 99 13.72 7.20 3.70
CA ILE A 99 13.61 5.75 3.56
C ILE A 99 12.54 5.26 4.53
N SER A 100 11.34 5.04 4.01
CA SER A 100 10.26 4.39 4.75
C SER A 100 10.25 2.89 4.45
N GLY A 101 9.96 2.08 5.47
CA GLY A 101 9.65 0.66 5.27
C GLY A 101 8.37 0.47 4.44
N SER A 102 7.94 -0.78 4.29
CA SER A 102 6.77 -1.10 3.46
C SER A 102 5.79 -2.01 4.19
N ALA A 103 4.50 -1.79 3.95
CA ALA A 103 3.44 -2.67 4.46
C ALA A 103 3.25 -3.85 3.50
N HIS A 104 3.07 -5.04 4.07
CA HIS A 104 2.85 -6.29 3.35
C HIS A 104 1.80 -7.13 4.06
N PHE A 105 1.20 -8.08 3.35
CA PHE A 105 0.53 -9.19 4.02
C PHE A 105 1.56 -10.04 4.76
N GLU A 106 1.16 -10.62 5.88
CA GLU A 106 2.05 -11.41 6.73
C GLU A 106 2.68 -12.58 5.95
N SER A 107 1.90 -13.32 5.17
CA SER A 107 2.39 -14.43 4.34
C SER A 107 3.45 -13.99 3.32
N ASP A 108 3.23 -12.86 2.66
CA ASP A 108 4.13 -12.27 1.67
C ASP A 108 5.44 -11.83 2.34
N ALA A 109 5.35 -11.16 3.49
CA ALA A 109 6.51 -10.76 4.28
C ALA A 109 7.39 -11.95 4.68
N TYR A 110 6.79 -13.05 5.16
CA TYR A 110 7.55 -14.25 5.49
C TYR A 110 8.20 -14.90 4.26
N ALA A 111 7.51 -14.91 3.11
CA ALA A 111 8.09 -15.41 1.86
C ALA A 111 9.29 -14.58 1.41
N MET A 112 9.23 -13.25 1.56
CA MET A 112 10.35 -12.34 1.27
C MET A 112 11.54 -12.60 2.21
N LEU A 113 11.28 -12.78 3.51
CA LEU A 113 12.32 -13.09 4.49
C LEU A 113 12.99 -14.43 4.22
N GLU A 114 12.22 -15.46 3.87
CA GLU A 114 12.76 -16.77 3.54
C GLU A 114 13.58 -16.75 2.25
N THR A 115 13.12 -16.01 1.23
CA THR A 115 13.88 -15.80 -0.01
C THR A 115 15.20 -15.10 0.27
N PHE A 116 15.17 -14.04 1.10
CA PHE A 116 16.39 -13.35 1.52
C PHE A 116 17.32 -14.28 2.30
N ARG A 117 16.80 -15.04 3.27
CA ARG A 117 17.59 -16.02 4.03
C ARG A 117 18.30 -17.00 3.11
N GLN A 118 17.60 -17.55 2.13
CA GLN A 118 18.20 -18.47 1.17
C GLN A 118 19.25 -17.81 0.27
N SER A 119 19.11 -16.52 -0.04
CA SER A 119 20.11 -15.78 -0.83
C SER A 119 21.46 -15.62 -0.11
N LEU A 120 21.48 -15.80 1.21
CA LEU A 120 22.71 -15.73 2.02
C LEU A 120 23.48 -17.05 2.05
N GLU A 121 22.88 -18.16 1.58
CA GLU A 121 23.57 -19.46 1.49
C GLU A 121 24.80 -19.36 0.58
N PRO A 122 25.94 -20.02 0.91
CA PRO A 122 27.22 -19.78 0.26
C PRO A 122 27.17 -19.80 -1.27
N ASP A 123 26.55 -20.82 -1.85
CA ASP A 123 26.50 -21.03 -3.30
C ASP A 123 25.65 -19.97 -4.03
N ARG A 124 24.60 -19.45 -3.38
CA ARG A 124 23.75 -18.39 -3.96
C ARG A 124 24.35 -17.01 -3.75
N ASN A 125 24.98 -16.81 -2.60
CA ASN A 125 25.58 -15.55 -2.26
C ASN A 125 26.82 -15.28 -3.11
N SER A 126 27.60 -16.30 -3.47
CA SER A 126 28.77 -16.15 -4.36
C SER A 126 28.44 -15.46 -5.69
N GLU A 127 27.25 -15.72 -6.25
CA GLU A 127 26.77 -15.07 -7.49
C GLU A 127 26.72 -13.53 -7.38
N GLN A 128 26.45 -13.00 -6.18
CA GLN A 128 26.37 -11.55 -5.93
C GLN A 128 27.76 -10.88 -5.93
N PHE A 129 28.83 -11.64 -5.69
CA PHE A 129 30.21 -11.14 -5.70
C PHE A 129 30.88 -11.24 -7.08
N GLU A 130 30.44 -12.20 -7.91
CA GLU A 130 31.01 -12.45 -9.24
C GLU A 130 30.55 -11.43 -10.30
N ALA A 131 29.44 -10.72 -10.07
CA ALA A 131 28.89 -9.72 -10.98
C ALA A 131 29.54 -8.32 -10.91
N ARG A 132 30.79 -8.19 -10.44
CA ARG A 132 31.52 -6.92 -10.57
C ARG A 132 31.93 -6.73 -12.04
N PRO A 133 31.49 -5.67 -12.75
CA PRO A 133 31.99 -5.41 -14.09
C PRO A 133 33.50 -5.19 -14.00
N ALA A 134 34.25 -5.78 -14.93
CA ALA A 134 35.65 -5.47 -15.10
C ALA A 134 35.78 -3.95 -15.25
N ILE A 135 36.35 -3.28 -14.25
CA ILE A 135 36.87 -1.93 -14.40
C ILE A 135 38.16 -2.08 -15.21
N GLY A 136 38.00 -2.34 -16.51
CA GLY A 136 39.07 -2.43 -17.49
C GLY A 136 39.29 -1.05 -18.08
N ARG A 137 40.18 -0.27 -17.46
CA ARG A 137 40.96 0.73 -18.19
C ARG A 137 41.88 -0.03 -19.15
N GLY A 138 41.89 0.37 -20.41
CA GLY A 138 42.83 -0.07 -21.45
C GLY A 138 42.59 0.72 -22.71
#